data_AF-A0A875S6E7-F1
#
_entry.id   AF-A0A875S6E7-F1
#
_cell.length_a   1.000
_cell.length_b   1.000
_cell.length_c   1.000
_cell.angle_alpha   90.00
_cell.angle_beta   90.00
_cell.angle_gamma   90.00
#
_symmetry.space_group_name_H-M   'P 1'
#
loop_
_entity.id
_entity.type
_entity.pdbx_description
1 polymer ?
#
loop_
_entity_poly.entity_id
_entity_poly.type
_entity_poly.pdbx_seq_one_letter_code
_entity_poly.pdbx_strand_id
1 'polypeptide(L)'
;MTIVDPSVILLQNYKYWSLDDLSDGLDQLLKEVDGDLVDLVNSNYLRFIDLGKSLDGSLDMTHDIKIDVANYIRRVKGANRQIDIDSKDIVEAVKYKRRLCILKRVTNIALLVDEQMETFIRINKRDEDDQLPLNHLTALYFSINKQYAEILKMINTGELITTLSRKMSSLQMEFRSLVGDELKIEREKDDKERMFELIKLNEVIREE
;
A
#
# COMPACT_ATOMS: atom_id res chain seq x y z
N MET A 1 -60.37 30.42 31.67
CA MET A 1 -60.36 30.88 33.07
C MET A 1 -61.75 31.35 33.41
N THR A 2 -62.57 30.46 33.96
CA THR A 2 -63.90 30.79 34.46
C THR A 2 -63.72 31.66 35.70
N ILE A 3 -64.12 32.93 35.62
CA ILE A 3 -64.20 33.81 36.79
C ILE A 3 -65.33 33.23 37.64
N VAL A 4 -64.97 32.45 38.66
CA VAL A 4 -65.94 31.90 39.60
C VAL A 4 -66.39 33.08 40.48
N ASP A 5 -67.68 33.39 40.45
CA ASP A 5 -68.27 34.46 41.25
C ASP A 5 -67.97 34.19 42.74
N PRO A 6 -67.23 35.09 43.43
CA PRO A 6 -66.86 34.91 44.83
C PRO A 6 -68.06 34.64 45.73
N SER A 7 -69.21 35.24 45.37
CA SER A 7 -70.47 35.10 46.08
C SER A 7 -70.96 33.64 46.10
N VAL A 8 -70.77 32.91 45.01
CA VAL A 8 -71.20 31.51 44.86
C VAL A 8 -70.29 30.55 45.65
N ILE A 9 -68.99 30.81 45.70
CA ILE A 9 -68.02 30.03 46.49
C ILE A 9 -68.29 30.16 47.99
N LEU A 10 -68.54 31.40 48.43
CA LEU A 10 -68.86 31.70 49.83
C LEU A 10 -70.16 31.04 50.25
N LEU A 11 -71.18 31.08 49.39
CA LEU A 11 -72.49 30.48 49.67
C LEU A 11 -72.48 28.95 49.67
N GLN A 12 -71.60 28.31 48.89
CA GLN A 12 -71.49 26.85 48.84
C GLN A 12 -70.69 26.26 50.00
N ASN A 13 -69.63 26.93 50.45
CA ASN A 13 -68.69 26.36 51.43
C ASN A 13 -68.91 26.90 52.86
N TYR A 14 -69.48 28.10 53.02
CA TYR A 14 -69.51 28.81 54.31
C TYR A 14 -70.92 29.22 54.80
N LYS A 15 -71.96 28.59 54.25
CA LYS A 15 -73.38 28.94 54.47
C LYS A 15 -73.86 28.99 55.94
N TYR A 16 -73.20 28.26 56.84
CA TYR A 16 -73.61 28.10 58.24
C TYR A 16 -72.53 28.49 59.25
N TRP A 17 -71.53 29.26 58.83
CA TRP A 17 -70.42 29.68 59.69
C TRP A 17 -70.75 31.00 60.39
N SER A 18 -70.22 31.20 61.60
CA SER A 18 -70.26 32.51 62.25
C SER A 18 -69.46 33.51 61.40
N LEU A 19 -69.85 34.79 61.43
CA LEU A 19 -69.14 35.84 60.70
C LEU A 19 -67.66 35.92 61.12
N ASP A 20 -67.39 35.66 62.41
CA ASP A 20 -66.04 35.61 62.97
C ASP A 20 -65.25 34.41 62.43
N ASP A 21 -65.86 33.21 62.37
CA ASP A 21 -65.20 32.01 61.81
C ASP A 21 -64.90 32.17 60.31
N LEU A 22 -65.75 32.89 59.57
CA LEU A 22 -65.53 33.22 58.18
C LEU A 22 -64.38 34.23 58.02
N SER A 23 -64.30 35.23 58.90
CA SER A 23 -63.20 36.20 58.92
C SER A 23 -61.87 35.50 59.19
N ASP A 24 -61.82 34.63 60.21
CA ASP A 24 -60.62 33.87 60.56
C ASP A 24 -60.22 32.90 59.44
N GLY A 25 -61.20 32.24 58.80
CA GLY A 25 -60.95 31.34 57.66
C GLY A 25 -60.45 32.07 56.41
N LEU A 26 -60.96 33.27 56.12
CA LEU A 26 -60.48 34.11 55.02
C LEU A 26 -59.08 34.67 55.31
N ASP A 27 -58.80 35.06 56.55
CA ASP A 27 -57.47 35.51 56.97
C ASP A 27 -56.45 34.38 56.91
N GLN A 28 -56.84 33.15 57.25
CA GLN A 28 -55.99 31.98 57.08
C GLN A 28 -55.74 31.67 55.60
N LEU A 29 -56.78 31.69 54.76
CA LEU A 29 -56.65 31.48 53.33
C LEU A 29 -55.75 32.55 52.68
N LEU A 30 -55.88 33.81 53.11
CA LEU A 30 -55.03 34.89 52.65
C LEU A 30 -53.55 34.63 53.01
N LYS A 31 -53.28 34.18 54.25
CA LYS A 31 -51.92 33.81 54.67
C LYS A 31 -51.37 32.61 53.91
N GLU A 32 -52.19 31.61 53.62
CA GLU A 32 -51.81 30.45 52.82
C GLU A 32 -51.49 30.85 51.37
N VAL A 33 -52.34 31.68 50.75
CA VAL A 33 -52.10 32.19 49.40
C VAL A 33 -50.86 33.09 49.33
N ASP A 34 -50.65 33.94 50.33
CA ASP A 34 -49.44 34.76 50.41
C ASP A 34 -48.18 33.89 50.58
N GLY A 35 -48.26 32.83 51.41
CA GLY A 35 -47.20 31.84 51.55
C GLY A 35 -46.89 31.11 50.24
N ASP A 36 -47.93 30.58 49.59
CA ASP A 36 -47.83 29.89 48.31
C ASP A 36 -47.28 30.82 47.20
N LEU A 37 -47.67 32.09 47.21
CA LEU A 37 -47.17 33.09 46.27
C LEU A 37 -45.68 33.36 46.50
N VAL A 38 -45.27 33.53 47.76
CA VAL A 38 -43.86 33.72 48.12
C VAL A 38 -43.03 32.50 47.72
N ASP A 39 -43.52 31.29 47.98
CA ASP A 39 -42.83 30.05 47.61
C ASP A 39 -42.77 29.85 46.09
N LEU A 40 -43.84 30.18 45.37
CA LEU A 40 -43.88 30.13 43.91
C LEU A 40 -42.93 31.15 43.28
N VAL A 41 -42.88 32.36 43.82
CA VAL A 41 -41.98 33.42 43.35
C VAL A 41 -40.53 33.02 43.63
N ASN A 42 -40.22 32.59 44.86
CA ASN A 42 -38.88 32.18 45.25
C ASN A 42 -38.40 30.95 44.47
N SER A 43 -39.25 29.95 44.28
CA SER A 43 -38.90 28.76 43.49
C SER A 43 -38.66 29.08 42.01
N ASN A 44 -39.45 29.97 41.42
CA ASN A 44 -39.22 30.43 40.04
C ASN A 44 -37.95 31.27 39.93
N TYR A 45 -37.65 32.14 40.89
CA TYR A 45 -36.38 32.87 40.93
C TYR A 45 -35.18 31.94 41.07
N LEU A 46 -35.24 30.93 41.93
CA LEU A 46 -34.18 29.94 42.08
C LEU A 46 -33.95 29.14 40.79
N ARG A 47 -35.03 28.69 40.13
CA ARG A 47 -34.94 28.01 38.83
C ARG A 47 -34.31 28.90 37.76
N PHE A 48 -34.64 30.19 37.75
CA PHE A 48 -34.04 31.15 36.81
C PHE A 48 -32.55 31.35 37.08
N ILE A 49 -32.15 31.44 38.35
CA ILE A 49 -30.74 31.52 38.75
C ILE A 49 -29.99 30.25 38.35
N ASP A 50 -30.57 29.07 38.59
CA ASP A 50 -29.96 27.79 38.23
C ASP A 50 -29.79 27.63 36.72
N LEU A 51 -30.77 28.10 35.93
CA LEU A 51 -30.66 28.18 34.47
C LEU A 51 -29.53 29.12 34.04
N GLY A 52 -29.44 30.30 34.66
CA GLY A 52 -28.36 31.25 34.41
C GLY A 52 -26.98 30.66 34.69
N LYS A 53 -26.81 29.97 35.83
CA LYS A 53 -25.57 29.27 36.20
C LYS A 53 -25.23 28.13 35.22
N SER A 54 -26.23 27.37 34.78
CA SER A 54 -26.03 26.30 33.78
C SER A 54 -25.62 26.87 32.42
N LEU A 55 -26.08 28.08 32.07
CA LEU A 55 -25.75 28.72 30.80
C LEU A 55 -24.35 29.33 30.82
N ASP A 56 -23.96 29.94 31.95
CA ASP A 56 -22.70 30.68 32.13
C ASP A 56 -21.45 29.81 31.82
N GLY A 57 -21.46 28.53 32.18
CA GLY A 57 -20.37 27.58 31.86
C GLY A 57 -20.53 26.85 30.51
N SER A 58 -21.72 26.87 29.91
CA SER A 58 -22.01 26.12 28.68
C SER A 58 -21.42 26.77 27.42
N LEU A 59 -21.25 28.10 27.44
CA LEU A 59 -20.71 28.86 26.32
C LEU A 59 -19.22 28.59 26.13
N ASP A 60 -18.46 28.56 27.22
CA ASP A 60 -17.03 28.25 27.23
C ASP A 60 -16.80 26.80 26.79
N MET A 61 -17.58 25.85 27.32
CA MET A 61 -17.51 24.45 26.89
C MET A 61 -17.81 24.29 25.39
N THR A 62 -18.79 25.03 24.87
CA THR A 62 -19.12 25.01 23.43
C THR A 62 -17.98 25.62 22.61
N HIS A 63 -17.33 26.67 23.12
CA HIS A 63 -16.17 27.28 22.48
C HIS A 63 -14.98 26.32 22.43
N ASP A 64 -14.69 25.63 23.54
CA ASP A 64 -13.62 24.65 23.64
C ASP A 64 -13.85 23.47 22.70
N ILE A 65 -15.06 22.91 22.67
CA ILE A 65 -15.43 21.86 21.71
C ILE A 65 -15.22 22.33 20.26
N LYS A 66 -15.58 23.58 19.96
CA LYS A 66 -15.38 24.15 18.61
C LYS A 66 -13.90 24.26 18.27
N ILE A 67 -13.06 24.67 19.21
CA ILE A 67 -11.59 24.72 19.05
C ILE A 67 -11.05 23.30 18.80
N ASP A 68 -11.47 22.33 19.60
CA ASP A 68 -11.02 20.94 19.48
C ASP A 68 -11.40 20.31 18.16
N VAL A 69 -12.63 20.54 17.70
CA VAL A 69 -13.10 20.09 16.38
C VAL A 69 -12.28 20.76 15.27
N ALA A 70 -12.02 22.06 15.36
CA ALA A 70 -11.19 22.76 14.37
C ALA A 70 -9.75 22.22 14.33
N ASN A 71 -9.17 21.96 15.50
CA ASN A 71 -7.84 21.36 15.62
C ASN A 71 -7.82 19.93 15.07
N TYR A 72 -8.84 19.13 15.38
CA TYR A 72 -8.98 17.78 14.83
C TYR A 72 -9.06 17.80 13.31
N ILE A 73 -9.90 18.66 12.72
CA ILE A 73 -10.00 18.82 11.26
C ILE A 73 -8.64 19.20 10.66
N ARG A 74 -7.89 20.11 11.29
CA ARG A 74 -6.54 20.48 10.84
C ARG A 74 -5.59 19.28 10.89
N ARG A 75 -5.58 18.52 11.99
CA ARG A 75 -4.75 17.31 12.14
C ARG A 75 -5.08 16.26 11.09
N VAL A 76 -6.36 15.98 10.86
CA VAL A 76 -6.80 15.00 9.83
C VAL A 76 -6.39 15.46 8.44
N LYS A 77 -6.56 16.74 8.10
CA LYS A 77 -6.09 17.28 6.82
C LYS A 77 -4.56 17.18 6.67
N GLY A 78 -3.81 17.42 7.74
CA GLY A 78 -2.36 17.24 7.75
C GLY A 78 -1.95 15.79 7.54
N ALA A 79 -2.57 14.86 8.27
CA ALA A 79 -2.32 13.43 8.15
C ALA A 79 -2.66 12.90 6.74
N ASN A 80 -3.79 13.31 6.16
CA ASN A 80 -4.16 12.91 4.80
C ASN A 80 -3.13 13.39 3.77
N ARG A 81 -2.64 14.64 3.88
CA ARG A 81 -1.58 15.14 2.99
C ARG A 81 -0.29 14.33 3.14
N GLN A 82 0.07 13.95 4.37
CA GLN A 82 1.25 13.12 4.59
C GLN A 82 1.08 11.74 3.97
N ILE A 83 -0.07 11.10 4.16
CA ILE A 83 -0.41 9.81 3.53
C ILE A 83 -0.33 9.91 2.00
N ASP A 84 -0.80 11.00 1.41
CA ASP A 84 -0.71 11.20 -0.05
C ASP A 84 0.75 11.33 -0.54
N ILE A 85 1.62 11.97 0.24
CA ILE A 85 3.06 12.06 -0.06
C ILE A 85 3.70 10.68 0.08
N ASP A 86 3.50 10.02 1.23
CA ASP A 86 4.07 8.70 1.52
C ASP A 86 3.60 7.67 0.47
N SER A 87 2.35 7.73 0.03
CA SER A 87 1.80 6.87 -1.01
C SER A 87 2.53 7.05 -2.34
N LYS A 88 2.82 8.29 -2.74
CA LYS A 88 3.61 8.57 -3.95
C LYS A 88 5.03 8.04 -3.83
N ASP A 89 5.66 8.24 -2.68
CA ASP A 89 7.01 7.77 -2.42
C ASP A 89 7.08 6.24 -2.43
N ILE A 90 6.08 5.55 -1.90
CA ILE A 90 5.96 4.09 -1.95
C ILE A 90 5.83 3.61 -3.40
N VAL A 91 5.01 4.28 -4.22
CA VAL A 91 4.86 3.92 -5.65
C VAL A 91 6.20 4.03 -6.38
N GLU A 92 6.96 5.09 -6.15
CA GLU A 92 8.30 5.26 -6.73
C GLU A 92 9.28 4.21 -6.19
N ALA A 93 9.30 3.95 -4.88
CA ALA A 93 10.13 2.93 -4.27
C ALA A 93 9.86 1.52 -4.85
N VAL A 94 8.59 1.20 -5.12
CA VAL A 94 8.20 -0.06 -5.77
C VAL A 94 8.71 -0.13 -7.21
N LYS A 95 8.66 0.98 -7.97
CA LYS A 95 9.26 1.03 -9.32
C LYS A 95 10.76 0.79 -9.28
N TYR A 96 11.48 1.44 -8.36
CA TYR A 96 12.92 1.21 -8.18
C TYR A 96 13.23 -0.23 -7.79
N LYS A 97 12.47 -0.80 -6.85
CA LYS A 97 12.61 -2.22 -6.46
C LYS A 97 12.44 -3.16 -7.65
N ARG A 98 11.43 -2.94 -8.51
CA ARG A 98 11.23 -3.75 -9.72
C ARG A 98 12.41 -3.66 -10.68
N ARG A 99 12.92 -2.45 -10.93
CA ARG A 99 14.11 -2.24 -11.79
C ARG A 99 15.33 -2.95 -11.22
N LEU A 100 15.56 -2.86 -9.91
CA LEU A 100 16.66 -3.56 -9.24
C LEU A 100 16.52 -5.08 -9.31
N CYS A 101 15.30 -5.63 -9.20
CA CYS A 101 15.08 -7.08 -9.37
C CYS A 101 15.44 -7.55 -10.79
N ILE A 102 15.07 -6.78 -11.82
CA ILE A 102 15.46 -7.10 -13.20
C ILE A 102 16.98 -7.06 -13.34
N LEU A 103 17.63 -6.01 -12.84
CA LEU A 103 19.09 -5.88 -12.91
C LEU A 103 19.82 -7.01 -12.17
N LYS A 104 19.34 -7.38 -10.97
CA LYS A 104 19.86 -8.51 -10.20
C LYS A 104 19.74 -9.81 -10.98
N ARG A 105 18.58 -10.06 -11.61
CA ARG A 105 18.37 -11.27 -12.41
C ARG A 105 19.32 -11.30 -13.61
N VAL A 106 19.45 -10.19 -14.34
CA VAL A 106 20.36 -10.10 -15.48
C VAL A 106 21.81 -10.30 -15.05
N THR A 107 22.24 -9.71 -13.93
CA THR A 107 23.60 -9.89 -13.41
C THR A 107 23.89 -11.34 -13.08
N ASN A 108 22.94 -12.04 -12.43
CA ASN A 108 23.10 -13.46 -12.11
C ASN A 108 23.19 -14.33 -13.37
N ILE A 109 22.36 -14.07 -14.39
CA ILE A 109 22.44 -14.82 -15.66
C ILE A 109 23.75 -14.49 -16.38
N ALA A 110 24.17 -13.22 -16.39
CA ALA A 110 25.43 -12.82 -17.03
C ALA A 110 26.66 -13.48 -16.37
N LEU A 111 26.68 -13.57 -15.03
CA LEU A 111 27.72 -14.29 -14.30
C LEU A 111 27.72 -15.79 -14.66
N LEU A 112 26.54 -16.42 -14.70
CA LEU A 112 26.43 -17.82 -15.10
C LEU A 112 26.93 -18.04 -16.53
N VAL A 113 26.57 -17.17 -17.47
CA VAL A 113 27.06 -17.21 -18.85
C VAL A 113 28.58 -17.08 -18.88
N ASP A 114 29.16 -16.19 -18.08
CA ASP A 114 30.61 -16.01 -18.01
C ASP A 114 31.33 -17.28 -17.51
N GLU A 115 30.82 -17.90 -16.45
CA GLU A 115 31.33 -19.18 -15.93
C GLU A 115 31.19 -20.32 -16.95
N GLN A 116 30.07 -20.36 -17.69
CA GLN A 116 29.85 -21.34 -18.76
C GLN A 116 30.81 -21.10 -19.93
N MET A 117 31.06 -19.86 -20.32
CA MET A 117 32.05 -19.49 -21.35
C MET A 117 33.47 -19.91 -20.93
N GLU A 118 33.87 -19.65 -19.69
CA GLU A 118 35.16 -20.11 -19.20
C GLU A 118 35.27 -21.64 -19.21
N THR A 119 34.21 -22.33 -18.80
CA THR A 119 34.17 -23.80 -18.82
C THR A 119 34.30 -24.34 -20.24
N PHE A 120 33.61 -23.71 -21.21
CA PHE A 120 33.72 -24.03 -22.63
C PHE A 120 35.18 -23.91 -23.09
N ILE A 121 35.83 -22.77 -22.82
CA ILE A 121 37.22 -22.51 -23.21
C ILE A 121 38.18 -23.52 -22.55
N ARG A 122 37.96 -23.87 -21.28
CA ARG A 122 38.79 -24.86 -20.57
C ARG A 122 38.66 -26.26 -21.15
N ILE A 123 37.45 -26.69 -21.53
CA ILE A 123 37.21 -27.99 -22.15
C ILE A 123 37.79 -28.02 -23.57
N ASN A 124 37.61 -26.94 -24.33
CA ASN A 124 38.15 -26.79 -25.68
C ASN A 124 39.70 -26.83 -25.72
N LYS A 125 40.38 -26.41 -24.64
CA LYS A 125 41.85 -26.40 -24.54
C LYS A 125 42.47 -27.69 -24.00
N ARG A 126 41.68 -28.70 -23.58
CA ARG A 126 42.24 -29.96 -23.09
C ARG A 126 42.73 -30.81 -24.27
N ASP A 127 43.93 -31.38 -24.11
CA ASP A 127 44.67 -32.12 -25.13
C ASP A 127 43.96 -33.37 -25.67
N GLU A 128 44.36 -33.73 -26.90
CA GLU A 128 43.82 -34.64 -27.92
C GLU A 128 43.54 -36.12 -27.52
N ASP A 129 43.74 -36.53 -26.26
CA ASP A 129 43.78 -37.95 -25.87
C ASP A 129 42.45 -38.49 -25.29
N ASP A 130 41.55 -37.60 -24.85
CA ASP A 130 40.18 -37.95 -24.49
C ASP A 130 39.26 -37.51 -25.63
N GLN A 131 38.43 -38.42 -26.17
CA GLN A 131 37.39 -38.09 -27.14
C GLN A 131 36.69 -36.79 -26.73
N LEU A 132 36.95 -35.72 -27.47
CA LEU A 132 36.34 -34.41 -27.26
C LEU A 132 34.84 -34.63 -27.13
N PRO A 133 34.22 -34.33 -25.97
CA PRO A 133 32.79 -34.52 -25.81
C PRO A 133 32.11 -33.36 -26.54
N LEU A 134 32.12 -33.42 -27.88
CA LEU A 134 31.47 -32.48 -28.78
C LEU A 134 30.02 -32.27 -28.37
N ASN A 135 29.34 -33.34 -27.96
CA ASN A 135 27.97 -33.30 -27.42
C ASN A 135 27.83 -32.45 -26.16
N HIS A 136 28.86 -32.39 -25.31
CA HIS A 136 28.87 -31.55 -24.12
C HIS A 136 29.15 -30.09 -24.47
N LEU A 137 30.08 -29.84 -25.41
CA LEU A 137 30.38 -28.50 -25.90
C LEU A 137 29.21 -27.89 -26.69
N THR A 138 28.51 -28.69 -27.51
CA THR A 138 27.29 -28.27 -28.23
C THR A 138 26.17 -27.94 -27.25
N ALA A 139 25.93 -28.79 -26.25
CA ALA A 139 24.94 -28.53 -25.20
C ALA A 139 25.25 -27.25 -24.41
N LEU A 140 26.54 -27.03 -24.09
CA LEU A 140 27.00 -25.83 -23.40
C LEU A 140 26.81 -24.57 -24.26
N TYR A 141 27.16 -24.63 -25.55
CA TYR A 141 26.94 -23.54 -26.50
C TYR A 141 25.46 -23.16 -26.61
N PHE A 142 24.56 -24.13 -26.80
CA PHE A 142 23.11 -23.86 -26.85
C PHE A 142 22.56 -23.34 -25.52
N SER A 143 23.07 -23.81 -24.38
CA SER A 143 22.73 -23.26 -23.07
C SER A 143 23.11 -21.79 -22.97
N ILE A 144 24.33 -21.44 -23.36
CA ILE A 144 24.83 -20.06 -23.35
C ILE A 144 23.97 -19.18 -24.27
N ASN A 145 23.67 -19.63 -25.50
CA ASN A 145 22.81 -18.90 -26.45
C ASN A 145 21.41 -18.65 -25.89
N LYS A 146 20.80 -19.67 -25.28
CA LYS A 146 19.47 -19.54 -24.69
C LYS A 146 19.46 -18.51 -23.55
N GLN A 147 20.47 -18.53 -22.67
CA GLN A 147 20.59 -17.60 -21.56
C GLN A 147 20.90 -16.17 -22.03
N TYR A 148 21.75 -16.03 -23.05
CA TYR A 148 22.03 -14.75 -23.69
C TYR A 148 20.77 -14.15 -24.33
N ALA A 149 19.98 -14.95 -25.05
CA ALA A 149 18.69 -14.53 -25.60
C ALA A 149 17.68 -14.11 -24.51
N GLU A 150 17.71 -14.75 -23.34
CA GLU A 150 16.90 -14.35 -22.19
C GLU A 150 17.33 -12.98 -21.63
N ILE A 151 18.64 -12.71 -21.55
CA ILE A 151 19.16 -11.39 -21.16
C ILE A 151 18.70 -10.32 -22.15
N LEU A 152 18.81 -10.57 -23.46
CA LEU A 152 18.39 -9.64 -24.51
C LEU A 152 16.89 -9.31 -24.50
N LYS A 153 16.04 -10.17 -23.92
CA LYS A 153 14.61 -9.88 -23.73
C LYS A 153 14.36 -8.96 -22.54
N MET A 154 15.25 -8.96 -21.55
CA MET A 154 15.10 -8.18 -20.32
C MET A 154 15.74 -6.81 -20.42
N ILE A 155 16.88 -6.71 -21.11
CA ILE A 155 17.63 -5.47 -21.32
C ILE A 155 18.18 -5.50 -22.75
N ASN A 156 18.03 -4.40 -23.47
CA ASN A 156 18.40 -4.32 -24.89
C ASN A 156 19.49 -3.27 -25.15
N THR A 157 19.87 -2.50 -24.12
CA THR A 157 20.87 -1.43 -24.23
C THR A 157 21.73 -1.38 -22.97
N GLY A 158 23.02 -1.05 -23.14
CA GLY A 158 23.97 -0.89 -22.04
C GLY A 158 25.32 -1.55 -22.30
N GLU A 159 26.32 -1.13 -21.52
CA GLU A 159 27.71 -1.61 -21.62
C GLU A 159 27.86 -3.10 -21.30
N LEU A 160 27.01 -3.63 -20.42
CA LEU A 160 26.97 -5.07 -20.13
C LEU A 160 26.65 -5.87 -21.40
N ILE A 161 25.65 -5.43 -22.16
CA ILE A 161 25.22 -6.13 -23.37
C ILE A 161 26.28 -6.03 -24.44
N THR A 162 26.87 -4.86 -24.67
CA THR A 162 27.94 -4.72 -25.68
C THR A 162 29.14 -5.61 -25.37
N THR A 163 29.50 -5.73 -24.08
CA THR A 163 30.57 -6.62 -23.62
C THR A 163 30.18 -8.09 -23.82
N LEU A 164 28.97 -8.46 -23.44
CA LEU A 164 28.46 -9.82 -23.55
C LEU A 164 28.30 -10.24 -25.02
N SER A 165 27.83 -9.35 -25.90
CA SER A 165 27.76 -9.56 -27.35
C SER A 165 29.14 -9.83 -27.94
N ARG A 166 30.17 -9.08 -27.53
CA ARG A 166 31.54 -9.32 -27.99
C ARG A 166 32.04 -10.69 -27.55
N LYS A 167 31.81 -11.08 -26.29
CA LYS A 167 32.17 -12.41 -25.79
C LYS A 167 31.40 -13.52 -26.53
N MET A 168 30.11 -13.30 -26.79
CA MET A 168 29.27 -14.23 -27.54
C MET A 168 29.75 -14.43 -28.98
N SER A 169 30.14 -13.34 -29.67
CA SER A 169 30.74 -13.44 -31.01
C SER A 169 32.06 -14.22 -30.98
N SER A 170 32.91 -14.01 -29.96
CA SER A 170 34.13 -14.80 -29.79
C SER A 170 33.83 -16.28 -29.61
N LEU A 171 32.87 -16.61 -28.75
CA LEU A 171 32.42 -17.99 -28.52
C LEU A 171 31.88 -18.64 -29.81
N GLN A 172 31.09 -17.91 -30.59
CA GLN A 172 30.56 -18.39 -31.87
C GLN A 172 31.70 -18.67 -32.87
N MET A 173 32.73 -17.83 -32.91
CA MET A 173 33.91 -18.07 -33.76
C MET A 173 34.72 -19.29 -33.29
N GLU A 174 34.96 -19.43 -31.98
CA GLU A 174 35.66 -20.60 -31.42
C GLU A 174 34.91 -21.90 -31.69
N PHE A 175 33.60 -21.92 -31.47
CA PHE A 175 32.77 -23.10 -31.72
C PHE A 175 32.71 -23.46 -33.21
N ARG A 176 32.62 -22.46 -34.10
CA ARG A 176 32.73 -22.69 -35.56
C ARG A 176 34.08 -23.28 -35.96
N SER A 177 35.17 -22.83 -35.34
CA SER A 177 36.49 -23.41 -35.59
C SER A 177 36.53 -24.88 -35.17
N LEU A 178 36.05 -25.20 -33.96
CA LEU A 178 36.02 -26.56 -33.43
C LEU A 178 35.20 -27.51 -34.31
N VAL A 179 33.99 -27.10 -34.73
CA VAL A 179 33.18 -27.90 -35.66
C VAL A 179 33.88 -28.06 -37.01
N GLY A 180 34.58 -27.03 -37.48
CA GLY A 180 35.37 -27.08 -38.70
C GLY A 180 36.56 -28.03 -38.63
N ASP A 181 37.22 -28.15 -37.48
CA ASP A 181 38.37 -29.03 -37.28
C ASP A 181 37.92 -30.49 -37.10
N GLU A 182 36.85 -30.74 -36.34
CA GLU A 182 36.19 -32.06 -36.27
C GLU A 182 35.71 -32.55 -37.65
N LEU A 183 35.15 -31.66 -38.48
CA LEU A 183 34.75 -31.98 -39.86
C LEU A 183 35.93 -32.41 -40.74
N LYS A 184 37.13 -31.87 -40.54
CA LYS A 184 38.33 -32.30 -41.28
C LYS A 184 38.76 -33.69 -40.85
N ILE A 185 38.80 -33.93 -39.54
CA ILE A 185 39.19 -35.22 -38.95
C ILE A 185 38.23 -36.33 -39.42
N GLU A 186 36.92 -36.08 -39.37
CA GLU A 186 35.94 -37.12 -39.71
C GLU A 186 35.78 -37.31 -41.23
N ARG A 187 36.16 -36.31 -42.04
CA ARG A 187 36.33 -36.47 -43.49
C ARG A 187 37.49 -37.40 -43.84
N GLU A 188 38.55 -37.44 -43.03
CA GLU A 188 39.66 -38.38 -43.20
C GLU A 188 39.28 -39.82 -42.82
N LYS A 189 38.28 -40.00 -41.95
CA LYS A 189 37.77 -41.32 -41.50
C LYS A 189 36.62 -41.90 -42.34
N ASP A 190 36.07 -41.14 -43.30
CA ASP A 190 34.92 -41.50 -44.16
C ASP A 190 33.63 -41.93 -43.42
N ASP A 191 33.40 -41.39 -42.21
CA ASP A 191 32.15 -41.60 -41.47
C ASP A 191 31.07 -40.61 -41.93
N LYS A 192 30.19 -41.06 -42.83
CA LYS A 192 29.15 -40.25 -43.47
C LYS A 192 28.04 -39.81 -42.53
N GLU A 193 27.73 -40.58 -41.48
CA GLU A 193 26.67 -40.21 -40.53
C GLU A 193 27.13 -39.06 -39.64
N ARG A 194 28.33 -39.17 -39.06
CA ARG A 194 28.92 -38.09 -38.26
C ARG A 194 29.20 -36.82 -39.05
N MET A 195 29.66 -36.95 -40.30
CA MET A 195 29.82 -35.81 -41.19
C MET A 195 28.50 -35.07 -41.42
N PHE A 196 27.39 -35.79 -41.60
CA PHE A 196 26.08 -35.16 -41.81
C PHE A 196 25.59 -34.42 -40.55
N GLU A 197 25.78 -35.01 -39.36
CA GLU A 197 25.45 -34.36 -38.09
C GLU A 197 26.24 -33.07 -37.86
N LEU A 198 27.55 -33.09 -38.15
CA LEU A 198 28.43 -31.92 -38.04
C LEU A 198 28.10 -30.82 -39.05
N ILE A 199 27.72 -31.18 -40.29
CA ILE A 199 27.27 -30.23 -41.30
C ILE A 199 25.98 -29.55 -40.85
N LYS A 200 25.00 -30.33 -40.37
CA LYS A 200 23.72 -29.80 -39.87
C LYS A 200 23.93 -28.89 -38.65
N LEU A 201 24.83 -29.25 -37.76
CA LEU A 201 25.23 -28.40 -36.62
C LEU A 201 25.82 -27.07 -37.10
N ASN A 202 26.69 -27.10 -38.12
CA ASN A 202 27.30 -25.90 -38.70
C ASN A 202 26.28 -25.00 -39.42
N GLU A 203 25.26 -25.58 -40.05
CA GLU A 203 24.13 -24.82 -40.61
C GLU A 203 23.32 -24.10 -39.52
N VAL A 204 23.00 -24.78 -38.41
CA VAL A 204 22.28 -24.15 -37.28
C VAL A 204 23.08 -23.00 -36.67
N ILE A 205 24.40 -23.15 -36.52
CA ILE A 205 25.28 -22.08 -36.00
C ILE A 205 25.41 -20.89 -36.98
N ARG A 206 25.06 -21.07 -38.26
CA ARG A 206 25.04 -20.01 -39.28
C ARG A 206 23.71 -19.25 -39.33
N GLU A 207 22.61 -19.89 -38.96
CA GLU A 207 21.28 -19.28 -38.95
C GLU A 207 20.95 -18.52 -37.65
N GLU A 208 21.64 -18.82 -36.54
CA GLU A 208 21.60 -18.07 -35.27
C GLU A 208 22.54 -16.86 -35.21
#